data_AF-A0A498P4T4-F1
#
_entry.id   AF-A0A498P4T4-F1
#
_cell.length_a   1.000
_cell.length_b   1.000
_cell.length_c   1.000
_cell.angle_alpha   90.00
_cell.angle_beta   90.00
_cell.angle_gamma   90.00
#
_symmetry.space_group_name_H-M   'P 1'
#
loop_
_entity.id
_entity.type
_entity.pdbx_description
1 polymer ?
#
loop_
_entity_poly.entity_id
_entity_poly.type
_entity_poly.pdbx_seq_one_letter_code
_entity_poly.pdbx_strand_id
1 'polypeptide(L)'
;MGFPERFIAWVGLLYKGLVSKILVNGHLSKAVNIYSGVRQGCPLSPLLYVACIEPLAQILRRDKWIKGLDVPGTGGLTATCALYMDDVTLLATDVLSVRRALDLTDWYGRASGAKLNRNKSEAQLFGPWDRVDIGPGTGESSSRPHIT
;
A
#
# COMPACT_ATOMS: atom_id res chain seq x y z
N MET A 1 16.41 -0.98 10.34
CA MET A 1 16.87 -0.88 8.93
C MET A 1 18.38 -0.69 8.77
N GLY A 2 19.18 -0.51 9.83
CA GLY A 2 20.65 -0.61 9.71
C GLY A 2 21.32 0.38 8.75
N PHE A 3 20.68 1.53 8.45
CA PHE A 3 21.25 2.53 7.55
C PHE A 3 22.47 3.22 8.17
N PRO A 4 23.52 3.54 7.38
CA PRO A 4 24.68 4.28 7.87
C PRO A 4 24.28 5.67 8.40
N GLU A 5 24.87 6.11 9.50
CA GLU A 5 24.58 7.42 10.11
C GLU A 5 24.77 8.57 9.12
N ARG A 6 25.81 8.51 8.29
CA ARG A 6 26.07 9.52 7.26
C ARG A 6 24.92 9.64 6.26
N PHE A 7 24.30 8.53 5.87
CA PHE A 7 23.14 8.54 4.98
C PHE A 7 21.94 9.21 5.66
N ILE A 8 21.67 8.83 6.91
CA ILE A 8 20.59 9.44 7.71
C ILE A 8 20.80 10.95 7.86
N ALA A 9 22.04 11.39 8.10
CA ALA A 9 22.38 12.81 8.19
C ALA A 9 22.12 13.56 6.88
N TRP A 10 22.49 13.00 5.72
CA TRP A 10 22.21 13.60 4.41
C TRP A 10 20.71 13.68 4.11
N VAL A 11 19.97 12.60 4.38
CA VAL A 11 18.50 12.61 4.24
C VAL A 11 17.90 13.68 5.16
N GLY A 12 18.34 13.75 6.42
CA GLY A 12 17.93 14.76 7.37
C GLY A 12 18.21 16.18 6.88
N LEU A 13 19.38 16.43 6.29
CA LEU A 13 19.72 17.74 5.72
C LEU A 13 18.77 18.13 4.58
N LEU A 14 18.42 17.18 3.71
CA LEU A 14 17.55 17.43 2.55
C LEU A 14 16.08 17.61 2.94
N TYR A 15 15.64 16.98 4.04
CA TYR A 15 14.23 16.89 4.47
C TYR A 15 13.91 17.66 5.76
N LYS A 16 14.85 18.39 6.36
CA LYS A 16 14.60 19.23 7.54
C LYS A 16 14.05 20.60 7.13
N GLY A 17 13.02 21.06 7.84
CA GLY A 17 12.46 22.41 7.67
C GLY A 17 11.90 22.66 6.27
N LEU A 18 11.26 21.66 5.67
CA LEU A 18 10.70 21.77 4.33
C LEU A 18 9.60 22.81 4.25
N VAL A 19 9.69 23.66 3.24
CA VAL A 19 8.68 24.65 2.90
C VAL A 19 8.32 24.52 1.43
N SER A 20 7.04 24.59 1.10
CA SER A 20 6.55 24.65 -0.27
C SER A 20 5.76 25.92 -0.51
N LYS A 21 5.74 26.35 -1.77
CA LYS A 21 4.89 27.44 -2.26
C LYS A 21 4.16 26.93 -3.49
N ILE A 22 2.89 27.28 -3.59
CA ILE A 22 2.00 26.82 -4.65
C ILE A 22 1.89 27.94 -5.67
N LEU A 23 2.16 27.65 -6.94
CA LEU A 23 1.99 28.59 -8.04
C LEU A 23 0.58 28.43 -8.62
N VAL A 24 -0.25 29.46 -8.53
CA VAL A 24 -1.62 29.48 -9.06
C VAL A 24 -1.76 30.67 -10.00
N ASN A 25 -2.04 30.42 -11.28
CA ASN A 25 -2.21 31.48 -12.30
C ASN A 25 -1.07 32.51 -12.29
N GLY A 26 0.19 32.05 -12.21
CA GLY A 26 1.38 32.91 -12.17
C GLY A 26 1.66 33.58 -10.81
N HIS A 27 0.81 33.40 -9.81
CA HIS A 27 0.98 33.98 -8.48
C HIS A 27 1.42 32.93 -7.47
N LEU A 28 2.44 33.25 -6.69
CA LEU A 28 3.01 32.33 -5.71
C LEU A 28 2.32 32.51 -4.35
N SER A 29 1.89 31.40 -3.75
CA SER A 29 1.26 31.41 -2.43
C SER A 29 2.25 31.78 -1.32
N LYS A 30 1.71 32.01 -0.12
CA LYS A 30 2.52 31.99 1.10
C LYS A 30 3.20 30.63 1.25
N ALA A 31 4.36 30.65 1.91
CA ALA A 31 5.10 29.46 2.30
C ALA A 31 4.25 28.57 3.24
N VAL A 32 4.18 27.28 2.92
CA VAL A 32 3.53 26.24 3.72
C VAL A 32 4.59 25.26 4.18
N ASN A 33 4.64 25.01 5.48
CA ASN A 33 5.54 24.00 6.04
C ASN A 33 5.06 22.59 5.67
N ILE A 34 5.99 21.75 5.21
CA ILE A 34 5.72 20.34 4.93
C ILE A 34 6.22 19.51 6.12
N TYR A 35 5.29 18.86 6.81
CA TYR A 35 5.59 17.98 7.95
C TYR A 35 5.66 16.50 7.56
N SER A 36 4.99 16.12 6.48
CA SER A 36 4.91 14.74 5.99
C SER A 36 4.87 14.72 4.47
N GLY A 37 5.54 13.72 3.88
CA GLY A 37 5.58 13.52 2.43
C GLY A 37 6.97 13.74 1.84
N VAL A 38 7.09 13.41 0.56
CA VAL A 38 8.35 13.48 -0.20
C VAL A 38 8.28 14.58 -1.26
N ARG A 39 9.43 15.15 -1.65
CA ARG A 39 9.46 16.19 -2.70
C ARG A 39 9.17 15.55 -4.06
N GLN A 40 8.16 16.03 -4.78
CA GLN A 40 7.93 15.61 -6.17
C GLN A 40 9.10 16.06 -7.06
N GLY A 41 9.49 15.22 -8.02
CA GLY A 41 10.64 15.47 -8.90
C GLY A 41 12.02 15.30 -8.25
N CYS A 42 12.09 14.95 -6.95
CA CYS A 42 13.37 14.62 -6.32
C CYS A 42 13.71 13.14 -6.57
N PRO A 43 14.92 12.81 -7.07
CA PRO A 43 15.30 11.44 -7.40
C PRO A 43 15.43 10.53 -6.17
N LEU A 44 15.57 11.11 -4.97
CA LEU A 44 15.66 10.36 -3.71
C LEU A 44 14.28 9.95 -3.17
N SER A 45 13.22 10.67 -3.54
CA SER A 45 11.86 10.47 -3.04
C SER A 45 11.32 9.06 -3.24
N PRO A 46 11.48 8.41 -4.42
CA PRO A 46 11.00 7.05 -4.62
C PRO A 46 11.66 6.03 -3.68
N LEU A 47 12.98 6.16 -3.45
CA LEU A 47 13.71 5.25 -2.56
C LEU A 47 13.28 5.42 -1.10
N LEU A 48 13.07 6.67 -0.66
CA LEU A 48 12.55 6.94 0.68
C LEU A 48 11.13 6.37 0.84
N TYR A 49 10.29 6.50 -0.18
CA TYR A 49 8.96 5.91 -0.16
C TYR A 49 9.01 4.38 0.00
N VAL A 50 9.84 3.69 -0.80
CA VAL A 50 10.02 2.24 -0.72
C VAL A 50 10.52 1.83 0.68
N ALA A 51 11.48 2.56 1.25
CA ALA A 51 11.96 2.31 2.60
C ALA A 51 10.87 2.51 3.66
N CYS A 52 9.98 3.47 3.48
CA CYS A 52 8.87 3.72 4.39
C CYS A 52 7.78 2.65 4.34
N ILE A 53 7.46 2.10 3.15
CA ILE A 53 6.39 1.11 2.96
C ILE A 53 6.84 -0.33 3.26
N GLU A 54 8.14 -0.63 3.18
CA GLU A 54 8.68 -1.96 3.43
C GLU A 54 8.30 -2.59 4.79
N PRO A 55 8.21 -1.85 5.92
CA PRO A 55 7.68 -2.39 7.16
C PRO A 55 6.26 -2.97 7.04
N LEU A 56 5.36 -2.34 6.27
CA LEU A 56 4.02 -2.90 6.00
C LEU A 56 4.14 -4.23 5.26
N ALA A 57 4.96 -4.25 4.21
CA ALA A 57 5.20 -5.45 3.42
C ALA A 57 5.78 -6.60 4.26
N GLN A 58 6.71 -6.30 5.18
CA GLN A 58 7.27 -7.28 6.11
C GLN A 58 6.22 -7.82 7.10
N ILE A 59 5.37 -6.95 7.65
CA ILE A 59 4.30 -7.35 8.57
C ILE A 59 3.31 -8.28 7.87
N LEU A 60 2.90 -7.95 6.65
CA LEU A 60 1.99 -8.78 5.85
C LEU A 60 2.61 -10.14 5.50
N ARG A 61 3.87 -10.16 5.02
CA ARG A 61 4.55 -11.42 4.64
C ARG A 61 4.88 -12.34 5.82
N ARG A 62 5.08 -11.80 7.02
CA ARG A 62 5.49 -12.57 8.20
C ARG A 62 4.32 -13.00 9.09
N ASP A 63 3.12 -12.48 8.86
CA ASP A 63 1.95 -12.85 9.66
C ASP A 63 1.48 -14.26 9.27
N LYS A 64 1.61 -15.20 10.21
CA LYS A 64 1.26 -16.62 10.01
C LYS A 64 -0.24 -16.87 9.85
N TRP A 65 -1.07 -15.90 10.20
CA TRP A 65 -2.53 -16.00 10.08
C TRP A 65 -3.04 -15.57 8.71
N ILE A 66 -2.17 -15.03 7.85
CA ILE A 66 -2.52 -14.68 6.48
C ILE A 66 -2.12 -15.82 5.56
N LYS A 67 -3.12 -16.45 4.94
CA LYS A 67 -2.93 -17.44 3.87
C LYS A 67 -2.85 -16.72 2.53
N GLY A 68 -1.64 -16.52 2.03
CA GLY A 68 -1.40 -15.94 0.71
C GLY A 68 -1.69 -16.92 -0.44
N LEU A 69 -1.31 -16.52 -1.65
CA LEU A 69 -1.45 -17.31 -2.86
C LEU A 69 -0.14 -18.07 -3.15
N ASP A 70 -0.20 -19.40 -3.21
CA ASP A 70 0.95 -20.21 -3.63
C ASP A 70 1.22 -20.02 -5.11
N VAL A 71 2.46 -19.66 -5.46
CA VAL A 71 2.84 -19.39 -6.85
C VAL A 71 3.32 -20.67 -7.51
N PRO A 72 2.64 -21.18 -8.56
CA PRO A 72 3.05 -22.42 -9.23
C PRO A 72 4.47 -22.32 -9.79
N GLY A 73 5.22 -23.43 -9.71
CA GLY A 73 6.58 -23.50 -10.27
C GLY A 73 7.68 -22.79 -9.46
N THR A 74 7.36 -22.23 -8.28
CA THR A 74 8.33 -21.49 -7.45
C THR A 74 8.94 -22.27 -6.30
N GLY A 75 8.63 -23.57 -6.18
CA GLY A 75 9.13 -24.40 -5.07
C GLY A 75 8.49 -24.07 -3.72
N GLY A 76 7.24 -23.56 -3.71
CA GLY A 76 6.48 -23.28 -2.49
C GLY A 76 6.58 -21.84 -1.99
N LEU A 77 6.87 -20.87 -2.86
CA LEU A 77 6.73 -19.46 -2.49
C LEU A 77 5.25 -19.08 -2.45
N THR A 78 4.85 -18.49 -1.34
CA THR A 78 3.51 -17.91 -1.14
C THR A 78 3.59 -16.39 -1.27
N ALA A 79 2.77 -15.82 -2.13
CA ALA A 79 2.63 -14.39 -2.33
C ALA A 79 1.48 -13.83 -1.49
N THR A 80 1.78 -12.90 -0.59
CA THR A 80 0.78 -12.28 0.30
C THR A 80 0.42 -10.86 -0.12
N CYS A 81 1.38 -10.14 -0.69
CA CYS A 81 1.19 -8.76 -1.12
C CYS A 81 2.17 -8.40 -2.25
N ALA A 82 1.72 -7.54 -3.16
CA ALA A 82 2.56 -6.83 -4.11
C ALA A 82 2.44 -5.33 -3.84
N LEU A 83 3.57 -4.63 -3.73
CA LEU A 83 3.61 -3.20 -3.47
C LEU A 83 4.37 -2.51 -4.59
N TYR A 84 3.74 -1.53 -5.20
CA TYR A 84 4.33 -0.68 -6.23
C TYR A 84 3.97 0.78 -5.94
N MET A 85 4.90 1.49 -5.30
CA MET A 85 4.61 2.83 -4.77
C MET A 85 3.31 2.81 -3.93
N ASP A 86 2.34 3.65 -4.26
CA ASP A 86 1.05 3.78 -3.59
C ASP A 86 0.04 2.68 -3.95
N ASP A 87 0.32 1.86 -4.95
CA ASP A 87 -0.50 0.70 -5.28
C ASP A 87 -0.09 -0.51 -4.42
N VAL A 88 -1.04 -0.97 -3.60
CA VAL A 88 -0.87 -2.16 -2.76
C VAL A 88 -1.93 -3.18 -3.13
N THR A 89 -1.48 -4.33 -3.62
CA THR A 89 -2.32 -5.48 -3.91
C THR A 89 -2.13 -6.54 -2.83
N LEU A 90 -3.23 -6.95 -2.19
CA LEU A 90 -3.25 -8.03 -1.21
C LEU A 90 -3.72 -9.32 -1.89
N LEU A 91 -3.02 -10.41 -1.63
CA LEU A 91 -3.35 -11.74 -2.15
C LEU A 91 -3.66 -12.65 -0.97
N ALA A 92 -4.86 -13.22 -0.98
CA ALA A 92 -5.33 -14.09 0.08
C ALA A 92 -6.27 -15.17 -0.47
N THR A 93 -6.25 -16.35 0.15
CA THR A 93 -7.09 -17.49 -0.27
C THR A 93 -8.39 -17.60 0.53
N ASP A 94 -8.57 -16.80 1.57
CA ASP A 94 -9.78 -16.78 2.39
C ASP A 94 -10.11 -15.39 2.95
N VAL A 95 -11.36 -15.19 3.36
CA VAL A 95 -11.88 -13.89 3.83
C VAL A 95 -11.26 -13.47 5.17
N LEU A 96 -10.88 -14.40 6.05
CA LEU A 96 -10.27 -14.06 7.34
C LEU A 96 -8.86 -13.50 7.13
N SER A 97 -8.11 -14.07 6.18
CA SER A 97 -6.81 -13.56 5.74
C SER A 97 -6.91 -12.14 5.17
N VAL A 98 -7.95 -11.85 4.37
CA VAL A 98 -8.21 -10.48 3.86
C VAL A 98 -8.48 -9.51 5.02
N ARG A 99 -9.36 -9.88 5.96
CA ARG A 99 -9.66 -9.04 7.13
C ARG A 99 -8.42 -8.76 7.96
N ARG A 100 -7.61 -9.80 8.24
CA ARG A 100 -6.34 -9.68 8.96
C ARG A 100 -5.37 -8.74 8.27
N ALA A 101 -5.23 -8.84 6.94
CA ALA A 101 -4.36 -7.98 6.16
C ALA A 101 -4.82 -6.51 6.19
N LEU A 102 -6.14 -6.27 6.13
CA LEU A 102 -6.73 -4.93 6.25
C LEU A 102 -6.51 -4.33 7.64
N ASP A 103 -6.64 -5.12 8.71
CA ASP A 103 -6.39 -4.67 10.08
C ASP A 103 -4.92 -4.27 10.28
N LEU A 104 -3.97 -5.05 9.75
CA LEU A 104 -2.55 -4.71 9.80
C LEU A 104 -2.23 -3.46 8.97
N THR A 105 -2.90 -3.29 7.83
CA THR A 105 -2.77 -2.08 6.99
C THR A 105 -3.29 -0.85 7.72
N ASP A 106 -4.43 -0.95 8.43
CA ASP A 106 -4.97 0.14 9.24
C ASP A 106 -4.05 0.48 10.43
N TRP A 107 -3.52 -0.54 11.11
CA TRP A 107 -2.55 -0.36 12.19
C TRP A 107 -1.29 0.36 11.70
N TYR A 108 -0.72 -0.07 10.58
CA TYR A 108 0.42 0.59 9.95
C TYR A 108 0.07 2.04 9.56
N GLY A 109 -1.14 2.27 9.04
CA GLY A 109 -1.62 3.60 8.68
C GLY A 109 -1.66 4.55 9.87
N ARG A 110 -2.13 4.09 11.03
CA ARG A 110 -2.12 4.87 12.28
C ARG A 110 -0.71 5.21 12.75
N ALA A 111 0.27 4.32 12.55
CA ALA A 111 1.65 4.53 12.95
C ALA A 111 2.44 5.44 11.99
N SER A 112 2.18 5.33 10.69
CA SER A 112 2.92 6.04 9.63
C SER A 112 2.26 7.34 9.16
N GLY A 113 0.97 7.52 9.43
CA GLY A 113 0.14 8.57 8.82
C GLY A 113 -0.35 8.22 7.41
N ALA A 114 -0.03 7.03 6.87
CA ALA A 114 -0.57 6.55 5.61
C ALA A 114 -2.07 6.23 5.75
N LYS A 115 -2.83 6.43 4.67
CA LYS A 115 -4.28 6.18 4.66
C LYS A 115 -4.69 5.37 3.45
N LEU A 116 -5.33 4.23 3.69
CA LEU A 116 -5.96 3.44 2.63
C LEU A 116 -7.12 4.23 2.02
N ASN A 117 -7.12 4.36 0.69
CA ASN A 117 -8.20 5.01 -0.04
C ASN A 117 -9.31 4.00 -0.37
N ARG A 118 -10.23 3.80 0.57
CA ARG A 118 -11.35 2.84 0.42
C ARG A 118 -12.23 3.08 -0.81
N ASN A 119 -12.31 4.31 -1.31
CA ASN A 119 -13.10 4.64 -2.49
C ASN A 119 -12.43 4.20 -3.80
N LYS A 120 -11.11 3.98 -3.77
CA LYS A 120 -10.31 3.50 -4.91
C LYS A 120 -9.88 2.05 -4.75
N SER A 121 -10.08 1.46 -3.57
CA SER A 121 -9.74 0.07 -3.30
C SER A 121 -10.86 -0.84 -3.78
N GLU A 122 -10.51 -1.83 -4.58
CA GLU A 122 -11.43 -2.83 -5.11
C GLU A 122 -10.99 -4.22 -4.65
N ALA A 123 -11.94 -5.14 -4.55
CA ALA A 123 -11.69 -6.54 -4.25
C ALA A 123 -12.18 -7.39 -5.41
N GLN A 124 -11.33 -8.30 -5.89
CA GLN A 124 -11.66 -9.22 -6.96
C GLN A 124 -11.50 -10.66 -6.47
N LEU A 125 -12.52 -11.48 -6.72
CA LEU A 125 -12.53 -12.89 -6.39
C LEU A 125 -12.14 -13.71 -7.62
N PHE A 126 -11.35 -14.75 -7.43
CA PHE A 126 -10.86 -15.63 -8.50
C PHE A 126 -11.10 -17.10 -8.16
N GLY A 127 -11.79 -17.84 -9.03
CA GLY A 127 -12.12 -19.25 -8.84
C GLY A 127 -13.57 -19.49 -8.40
N PRO A 128 -13.91 -20.69 -7.89
CA PRO A 128 -15.27 -21.08 -7.52
C PRO A 128 -15.70 -20.42 -6.19
N TRP A 129 -15.87 -19.10 -6.23
CA TRP A 129 -16.42 -18.30 -5.14
C TRP A 129 -17.92 -18.16 -5.33
N ASP A 130 -18.64 -19.28 -5.33
CA ASP A 130 -20.04 -19.28 -5.76
C ASP A 130 -20.98 -18.54 -4.79
N ARG A 131 -20.58 -18.33 -3.53
CA ARG A 131 -21.33 -17.59 -2.51
C ARG A 131 -20.42 -17.09 -1.39
N VAL A 132 -19.78 -15.94 -1.57
CA VAL A 132 -19.22 -15.22 -0.42
C VAL A 132 -20.29 -14.25 0.05
N ASP A 133 -20.79 -14.43 1.26
CA ASP A 133 -21.57 -13.40 1.95
C ASP A 133 -20.63 -12.25 2.34
N ILE A 134 -20.24 -11.46 1.34
CA ILE A 134 -19.64 -10.16 1.56
C ILE A 134 -20.79 -9.29 2.05
N GLY A 135 -20.73 -8.85 3.31
CA GLY A 135 -21.77 -8.04 3.94
C GLY A 135 -22.25 -6.87 3.04
N PRO A 136 -23.46 -6.36 3.29
CA PRO A 136 -24.23 -5.59 2.32
C PRO A 136 -23.45 -4.34 1.87
N GLY A 137 -23.01 -4.30 0.61
CA GLY A 137 -22.24 -3.14 0.14
C GLY A 137 -21.83 -3.06 -1.33
N THR A 138 -21.81 -4.14 -2.11
CA THR A 138 -21.39 -4.05 -3.53
C THR A 138 -22.29 -4.91 -4.41
N GLY A 139 -23.07 -4.25 -5.27
CA GLY A 139 -24.07 -4.88 -6.12
C GLY A 139 -23.48 -5.84 -7.15
N GLU A 140 -24.10 -6.99 -7.26
CA GLU A 140 -23.93 -7.93 -8.36
C GLU A 140 -24.46 -7.34 -9.67
N SER A 141 -23.62 -7.21 -10.69
CA SER A 141 -24.07 -7.26 -12.09
C SER A 141 -23.71 -8.61 -12.66
N SER A 142 -24.69 -9.52 -12.61
CA SER A 142 -24.64 -10.83 -13.27
C SER A 142 -24.60 -10.66 -14.79
N SER A 143 -23.54 -11.15 -15.43
CA SER A 143 -23.56 -11.52 -16.84
C SER A 143 -22.67 -12.74 -17.07
N ARG A 144 -23.30 -13.92 -17.15
CA ARG A 144 -22.71 -15.18 -17.63
C ARG A 144 -22.51 -15.10 -19.14
N PRO A 145 -21.42 -15.65 -19.71
CA PRO A 145 -21.42 -16.11 -21.09
C PRO A 145 -21.53 -17.63 -21.16
N HIS A 146 -22.41 -18.05 -22.07
CA HIS A 146 -22.68 -19.41 -22.49
C HIS A 146 -21.46 -20.11 -23.09
N ILE A 147 -21.36 -21.41 -22.83
CA ILE A 147 -20.48 -22.36 -23.52
C ILE A 147 -21.08 -22.69 -24.88
N THR A 148 -20.28 -22.60 -25.94
CA THR A 148 -20.34 -23.49 -27.12
C THR A 148 -18.92 -23.69 -27.62
#